data_AF-A0A4P5U420-F1
#
_entry.id   AF-A0A4P5U420-F1
#
_cell.length_a   1.000
_cell.length_b   1.000
_cell.length_c   1.000
_cell.angle_alpha   90.00
_cell.angle_beta   90.00
_cell.angle_gamma   90.00
#
_symmetry.space_group_name_H-M   'P 1'
#
loop_
_entity.id
_entity.type
_entity.pdbx_description
1 polymer ?
#
loop_
_entity_poly.entity_id
_entity_poly.type
_entity_poly.pdbx_seq_one_letter_code
_entity_poly.pdbx_strand_id
1 'polypeptide(L)' 'MATDDEQSSKVTRSRERMRAGLRPVQFWVPDTRLASFAADLRRQCLELNGAASEAEVLGLTEEAAGQVEGWT' A
#
# COMPACT_ATOMS: atom_id res chain seq x y z
N MET A 1 -1.34 26.52 -3.08
CA MET A 1 -0.68 25.75 -4.15
C MET A 1 0.74 25.46 -3.66
N ALA A 2 0.91 24.44 -2.83
CA ALA A 2 2.24 24.03 -2.35
C ALA A 2 2.92 23.33 -3.54
N THR A 3 4.02 23.91 -4.02
CA THR A 3 4.79 23.41 -5.15
C THR A 3 5.37 22.03 -4.83
N ASP A 4 5.46 21.13 -5.82
CA ASP A 4 6.02 19.78 -5.69
C ASP A 4 7.35 19.71 -4.92
N ASP A 5 8.13 20.78 -4.97
CA ASP A 5 9.40 20.97 -4.24
C ASP A 5 9.24 20.86 -2.71
N GLU A 6 8.14 21.37 -2.14
CA GLU A 6 7.88 21.36 -0.71
C GLU A 6 7.40 19.99 -0.21
N GLN A 7 6.69 19.24 -1.06
CA GLN A 7 6.33 17.84 -0.76
C GLN A 7 7.54 16.91 -0.89
N SER A 8 8.36 17.11 -1.92
CA SER A 8 9.61 16.37 -2.14
C SER A 8 10.59 16.54 -0.98
N SER A 9 10.75 17.76 -0.45
CA SER A 9 11.63 18.04 0.70
C SER A 9 11.13 17.40 2.00
N LYS A 10 9.82 17.40 2.26
CA LYS A 10 9.22 16.72 3.43
C LYS A 10 9.41 15.20 3.38
N VAL A 11 9.18 14.60 2.21
CA VAL A 11 9.37 13.15 1.99
C VAL A 11 10.85 12.77 2.14
N THR A 12 11.77 13.60 1.64
CA THR A 12 13.21 13.36 1.75
C THR A 12 13.67 13.37 3.21
N ARG A 13 13.28 14.38 3.99
CA ARG A 13 13.60 14.47 5.43
C ARG A 13 13.00 13.31 6.25
N SER A 14 11.80 12.85 5.88
CA SER A 14 11.18 11.67 6.51
C SER A 14 11.98 10.39 6.21
N ARG A 15 12.41 10.20 4.96
CA ARG A 15 13.26 9.06 4.54
C ARG A 15 14.61 9.06 5.23
N GLU A 16 15.25 10.21 5.42
CA GLU A 16 16.51 10.32 6.16
C GLU A 16 16.38 9.89 7.62
N ARG A 17 15.27 10.24 8.29
CA ARG A 17 14.98 9.77 9.65
C ARG A 17 14.74 8.27 9.73
N MET A 18 14.06 7.67 8.74
CA MET A 18 13.87 6.21 8.69
C MET A 18 15.19 5.45 8.49
N ARG A 19 16.17 6.03 7.80
CA ARG A 19 17.49 5.40 7.58
C ARG A 19 18.32 5.26 8.86
N ALA A 20 17.86 5.79 10.01
CA ALA A 20 18.48 5.60 11.32
C ALA A 20 18.21 4.20 11.94
N GLY A 21 18.21 3.15 11.12
CA GLY A 21 17.99 1.76 11.56
C GLY A 21 17.09 0.93 10.63
N LEU A 22 16.32 1.56 9.73
CA LEU A 22 15.45 0.85 8.78
C LEU A 22 15.99 0.97 7.35
N ARG A 23 15.80 -0.09 6.56
CA ARG A 23 16.15 -0.14 5.14
C ARG A 23 14.93 0.21 4.27
N PRO A 24 15.02 1.19 3.37
CA PRO A 24 13.91 1.50 2.45
C PRO A 24 13.70 0.37 1.44
N VAL A 25 12.44 0.03 1.18
CA VAL A 25 12.01 -0.91 0.13
C VAL A 25 11.14 -0.15 -0.87
N GLN A 26 11.36 -0.38 -2.16
CA GLN A 26 10.53 0.18 -3.22
C GLN A 26 9.53 -0.87 -3.69
N PHE A 27 8.26 -0.50 -3.73
CA PHE A 27 7.18 -1.31 -4.26
C PHE A 27 6.61 -0.62 -5.50
N TRP A 28 6.24 -1.42 -6.49
CA TRP A 28 5.47 -0.95 -7.62
C TRP A 28 3.99 -0.97 -7.24
N VAL A 29 3.35 0.20 -7.30
CA VAL A 29 1.92 0.35 -7.06
C VAL A 29 1.23 0.77 -8.36
N PRO A 30 0.00 0.30 -8.63
CA PRO A 30 -0.79 0.80 -9.75
C PRO A 30 -0.96 2.31 -9.69
N ASP A 31 -0.90 2.98 -10.85
CA ASP A 31 -1.16 4.42 -10.92
C ASP A 31 -2.66 4.70 -10.79
N THR A 32 -3.06 5.14 -9.60
CA THR A 32 -4.46 5.40 -9.25
C THR A 32 -5.04 6.65 -9.93
N ARG A 33 -4.22 7.42 -10.66
CA ARG A 33 -4.63 8.64 -11.36
C ARG A 33 -5.15 8.36 -12.77
N LEU A 34 -4.95 7.15 -13.30
CA LEU A 34 -5.45 6.76 -14.60
C LEU A 34 -6.98 6.70 -14.56
N ALA A 35 -7.64 7.28 -15.56
CA ALA A 35 -9.11 7.27 -15.63
C ALA A 35 -9.69 5.85 -15.69
N SER A 36 -8.95 4.89 -16.25
CA SER A 36 -9.33 3.47 -16.30
C SER A 36 -9.22 2.75 -14.96
N PHE A 37 -8.40 3.26 -14.03
CA PHE A 37 -8.10 2.58 -12.77
C PHE A 37 -9.37 2.27 -11.98
N ALA A 38 -10.31 3.23 -11.89
CA ALA A 38 -11.55 3.03 -11.16
C ALA A 38 -12.45 1.94 -11.81
N ALA A 39 -12.47 1.87 -13.14
CA ALA A 39 -13.24 0.86 -13.87
C ALA A 39 -12.63 -0.55 -13.70
N ASP A 40 -11.30 -0.65 -13.82
CA ASP A 40 -10.57 -1.90 -13.63
C ASP A 40 -10.69 -2.40 -12.19
N LEU A 41 -10.55 -1.50 -11.21
CA LEU A 41 -10.74 -1.80 -9.80
C LEU A 41 -12.15 -2.33 -9.53
N ARG A 42 -13.18 -1.65 -10.06
CA ARG A 42 -14.56 -2.10 -9.89
C ARG A 42 -14.79 -3.50 -10.46
N ARG A 43 -14.26 -3.77 -11.66
CA ARG A 43 -14.36 -5.11 -12.30
C ARG A 43 -13.69 -6.17 -11.43
N GLN A 44 -12.47 -5.92 -10.95
CA GLN A 44 -11.73 -6.85 -10.10
C GLN A 44 -12.45 -7.12 -8.77
N CYS A 45 -13.00 -6.09 -8.12
CA CYS A 45 -13.78 -6.28 -6.89
C CYS A 45 -15.01 -7.17 -7.11
N LEU A 46 -15.70 -7.02 -8.25
CA LEU A 46 -16.85 -7.87 -8.59
C LEU A 46 -16.45 -9.32 -8.87
N GLU A 47 -15.28 -9.54 -9.46
CA GLU A 47 -14.74 -10.89 -9.70
C GLU A 47 -14.33 -11.59 -8.41
N LEU A 48 -13.85 -10.84 -7.42
CA LEU A 48 -13.44 -11.36 -6.12
C LEU A 48 -14.61 -11.64 -5.17
N ASN A 49 -15.71 -10.90 -5.30
CA ASN A 49 -16.84 -11.00 -4.38
C ASN A 49 -17.43 -12.41 -4.33
N GLY A 50 -17.24 -13.10 -3.20
CA GLY A 50 -17.69 -14.47 -2.98
C GLY A 50 -16.83 -15.55 -3.65
N ALA A 51 -15.67 -15.17 -4.20
CA ALA A 51 -14.70 -16.13 -4.72
C ALA A 51 -14.02 -16.89 -3.57
N ALA A 52 -13.74 -18.18 -3.75
CA ALA A 52 -13.05 -18.97 -2.73
C ALA A 52 -11.68 -18.38 -2.34
N SER A 53 -11.00 -17.74 -3.30
CA SER A 53 -9.73 -17.04 -3.07
C SER A 53 -9.85 -15.82 -2.15
N GLU A 54 -11.04 -15.20 -2.05
CA GLU A 54 -11.28 -14.08 -1.13
C GLU A 54 -11.15 -14.55 0.32
N ALA A 55 -11.78 -15.69 0.66
CA ALA A 55 -11.70 -16.26 2.00
C ALA A 55 -10.27 -16.68 2.38
N GLU A 56 -9.51 -17.25 1.44
CA GLU A 56 -8.11 -17.61 1.65
C GLU A 56 -7.23 -16.38 1.95
N VAL A 57 -7.36 -15.33 1.14
CA VAL A 57 -6.59 -14.09 1.32
C VAL A 57 -6.97 -13.38 2.61
N LEU A 58 -8.25 -13.36 2.98
CA LEU A 58 -8.71 -12.79 4.24
C LEU A 58 -8.12 -13.55 5.44
N GLY A 59 -8.16 -14.88 5.44
CA GLY A 59 -7.56 -15.70 6.50
C GLY A 59 -6.06 -15.47 6.64
N LEU A 60 -5.33 -15.42 5.52
CA LEU A 60 -3.90 -15.09 5.53
C LEU A 60 -3.63 -13.68 6.10
N THR A 61 -4.48 -12.71 5.76
CA THR A 61 -4.34 -11.32 6.24
C THR A 61 -4.62 -11.23 7.74
N GLU A 62 -5.63 -11.92 8.24
CA GLU A 62 -5.96 -12.00 9.67
C GLU A 62 -4.83 -12.66 10.48
N GLU A 63 -4.27 -13.77 9.98
CA GLU A 63 -3.12 -14.43 10.60
C GLU A 63 -1.91 -13.50 10.67
N ALA A 64 -1.55 -12.87 9.55
CA ALA A 64 -0.43 -11.93 9.48
C ALA A 64 -0.64 -10.73 10.41
N ALA A 65 -1.86 -10.22 10.51
CA ALA A 65 -2.20 -9.12 11.43
C ALA A 65 -2.01 -9.53 12.91
N GLY A 66 -2.21 -10.80 13.26
CA GLY A 66 -1.90 -11.31 14.60
C GLY A 66 -0.40 -11.36 14.92
N GLN A 67 0.46 -11.38 13.89
CA GLN A 67 1.92 -11.48 14.06
C GLN A 67 2.62 -10.13 14.21
N VAL A 68 1.90 -9.01 14.05
CA VAL A 68 2.47 -7.65 14.18
C VAL A 68 2.61 -7.19 15.64
N GLU A 69 2.03 -7.93 16.59
CA GLU A 69 2.17 -7.65 18.02
C GLU A 69 3.63 -7.85 18.45
N GLY A 70 4.27 -6.78 18.96
CA GLY A 70 5.70 -6.77 19.32
C GLY A 70 6.63 -6.19 18.25
N TRP A 71 6.11 -5.68 17.13
CA TRP A 71 6.88 -4.89 16.16
C TRP A 71 7.05 -3.45 16.67
N THR A 72 7.86 -3.25 17.72
CA THR A 72 8.28 -1.93 18.21
C THR A 72 9.75 -1.93 18.59
#